data_AF-A0A838NNY2-F1
#
_entry.id   AF-A0A838NNY2-F1
#
_cell.length_a   1.000
_cell.length_b   1.000
_cell.length_c   1.000
_cell.angle_alpha   90.00
_cell.angle_beta   90.00
_cell.angle_gamma   90.00
#
_symmetry.space_group_name_H-M   'P 1'
#
loop_
_entity.id
_entity.type
_entity.pdbx_description
1 polymer ?
#
loop_
_entity_poly.entity_id
_entity_poly.type
_entity_poly.pdbx_seq_one_letter_code
_entity_poly.pdbx_strand_id
1 'polypeptide(L)'
;MMQLNATALTLLLVLAGSAGCVDSSPRPSTADSIVSARPTPVVSSVRVNQGTYGMTSRVKWILSPDSSSLLVMVDPVGVENEAVPNGFFYGSEGKNFHARMDEVWDVAPSPDWQTIAFSRAHVLSARESDTIPAPLWVDLARRTGIDTATLRNGSFASSGMSLARAIAQPGTIRVPADSRASGASDAAAPRMYPIVRGWRVRWTADGTTVALGANPARVQDDEPSEAWAALDPATGAFHGTLAAGAQLVAPKWVMGPVLDISAPADMQAAPAIHVASDARTFAIESSRGVITARETTVGASPTATPFAVGSGKALAATKGGRYILALAPRANAVAHEVPVEAVVYVVGW
;
A
#
# COMPACT_ATOMS: atom_id res chain seq x y z
N MET A 1 76.28 -28.06 23.99
CA MET A 1 75.08 -27.63 23.23
C MET A 1 74.94 -26.11 23.44
N MET A 2 75.81 -25.26 22.87
CA MET A 2 75.85 -24.69 21.49
C MET A 2 74.49 -24.09 21.06
N GLN A 3 74.30 -22.76 21.16
CA GLN A 3 74.72 -21.64 20.25
C GLN A 3 73.65 -21.36 19.17
N LEU A 4 72.93 -20.22 19.23
CA LEU A 4 73.19 -18.86 18.67
C LEU A 4 72.67 -18.66 17.22
N ASN A 5 71.93 -17.54 17.04
CA ASN A 5 71.92 -16.64 15.87
C ASN A 5 71.29 -17.16 14.54
N ALA A 6 70.84 -16.37 13.55
CA ALA A 6 70.93 -14.94 13.25
C ALA A 6 70.03 -14.62 12.01
N THR A 7 69.50 -13.39 11.97
CA THR A 7 69.37 -12.44 10.83
C THR A 7 69.16 -12.87 9.37
N ALA A 8 68.15 -12.21 8.77
CA ALA A 8 68.15 -11.42 7.52
C ALA A 8 68.39 -12.09 6.16
N LEU A 9 67.48 -11.84 5.19
CA LEU A 9 67.92 -11.33 3.89
C LEU A 9 66.80 -10.62 3.10
N THR A 10 67.15 -9.41 2.70
CA THR A 10 66.61 -8.48 1.71
C THR A 10 66.49 -9.11 0.31
N LEU A 11 65.45 -8.75 -0.45
CA LEU A 11 65.51 -8.76 -1.92
C LEU A 11 65.06 -7.40 -2.46
N LEU A 12 65.87 -6.89 -3.37
CA LEU A 12 65.90 -5.53 -3.91
C LEU A 12 65.92 -5.63 -5.45
N LEU A 13 65.34 -4.61 -6.11
CA LEU A 13 65.72 -4.07 -7.44
C LEU A 13 65.19 -4.83 -8.69
N VAL A 14 64.83 -4.23 -9.84
CA VAL A 14 65.13 -2.94 -10.53
C VAL A 14 64.07 -2.64 -11.63
N LEU A 15 63.79 -1.37 -11.98
CA LEU A 15 63.93 -0.67 -13.31
C LEU A 15 62.58 0.00 -13.67
N ALA A 16 62.44 1.16 -14.33
CA ALA A 16 63.33 2.16 -14.92
C ALA A 16 62.53 3.48 -15.05
N GLY A 17 63.22 4.62 -15.07
CA GLY A 17 62.60 5.94 -15.29
C GLY A 17 62.37 6.27 -16.76
N SER A 18 61.42 7.16 -17.01
CA SER A 18 61.54 8.16 -18.09
C SER A 18 60.81 9.43 -17.67
N ALA A 19 61.54 10.54 -17.71
CA ALA A 19 61.03 11.89 -17.51
C ALA A 19 60.35 12.35 -18.81
N GLY A 20 59.06 12.65 -18.73
CA GLY A 20 58.35 13.42 -19.74
C GLY A 20 57.84 14.70 -19.08
N CYS A 21 58.37 15.85 -19.50
CA CYS A 21 57.80 17.15 -19.16
C CYS A 21 56.40 17.23 -19.78
N VAL A 22 55.36 17.16 -18.96
CA VAL A 22 53.98 17.43 -19.40
C VAL A 22 53.64 18.86 -18.97
N ASP A 23 53.51 19.69 -20.00
CA ASP A 23 53.08 21.09 -19.97
C ASP A 23 51.80 21.22 -19.15
N SER A 24 51.91 21.84 -17.97
CA SER A 24 50.81 22.03 -17.01
C SER A 24 50.08 23.33 -17.32
N SER A 25 49.58 23.47 -18.54
CA SER A 25 48.64 24.55 -18.88
C SER A 25 47.22 24.04 -18.59
N PRO A 26 46.47 24.63 -17.63
CA PRO A 26 45.09 24.26 -17.41
C PRO A 26 44.29 24.63 -18.65
N ARG A 27 43.87 23.61 -19.40
CA ARG A 27 42.78 23.73 -20.36
C ARG A 27 41.57 24.25 -19.56
N PRO A 28 40.93 25.38 -19.96
CA PRO A 28 39.66 25.75 -19.37
C PRO A 28 38.65 24.66 -19.74
N SER A 29 38.44 23.73 -18.80
CA SER A 29 37.30 22.83 -18.78
C SER A 29 36.07 23.71 -18.69
N THR A 30 35.16 23.53 -19.65
CA THR A 30 33.83 24.14 -19.77
C THR A 30 32.88 23.73 -18.64
N ALA A 31 33.38 23.67 -17.41
CA ALA A 31 32.63 23.49 -16.18
C ALA A 31 32.38 24.87 -15.55
N ASP A 32 31.60 25.69 -16.25
CA ASP A 32 30.92 26.84 -15.65
C ASP A 32 29.66 27.15 -16.45
N SER A 33 28.73 26.19 -16.39
CA SER A 33 27.31 26.50 -16.48
C SER A 33 26.72 26.06 -15.16
N ILE A 34 26.70 26.97 -14.19
CA ILE A 34 25.99 26.82 -12.92
C ILE A 34 24.48 26.86 -13.23
N VAL A 35 23.99 25.86 -13.94
CA VAL A 35 22.61 25.42 -13.77
C VAL A 35 22.68 24.64 -12.47
N SER A 36 22.15 25.21 -11.38
CA SER A 36 21.97 24.49 -10.12
C SER A 36 21.37 23.11 -10.42
N ALA A 37 22.20 22.08 -10.40
CA ALA A 37 21.76 20.70 -10.54
C ALA A 37 20.95 20.40 -9.28
N ARG A 38 19.63 20.56 -9.40
CA ARG A 38 18.69 20.42 -8.30
C ARG A 38 18.76 18.97 -7.80
N PRO A 39 18.75 18.72 -6.48
CA PRO A 39 18.74 17.36 -5.97
C PRO A 39 17.48 16.64 -6.46
N THR A 40 17.68 15.47 -7.05
CA THR A 40 16.62 14.53 -7.43
C THR A 40 15.89 14.10 -6.15
N PRO A 41 14.54 14.13 -6.12
CA PRO A 41 13.79 13.74 -4.93
C PRO A 41 14.01 12.26 -4.59
N VAL A 42 13.89 11.93 -3.31
CA VAL A 42 13.97 10.53 -2.85
C VAL A 42 12.66 9.84 -3.16
N VAL A 43 12.71 8.72 -3.88
CA VAL A 43 11.52 7.94 -4.18
C VAL A 43 11.63 6.55 -3.57
N SER A 44 10.65 6.16 -2.78
CA SER A 44 10.47 4.79 -2.32
C SER A 44 9.20 4.18 -2.91
N SER A 45 9.10 2.86 -2.93
CA SER A 45 7.92 2.14 -3.43
C SER A 45 7.32 1.29 -2.32
N VAL A 46 5.99 1.30 -2.23
CA VAL A 46 5.23 0.51 -1.27
C VAL A 46 4.22 -0.32 -2.05
N ARG A 47 4.29 -1.65 -1.95
CA ARG A 47 3.26 -2.53 -2.51
C ARG A 47 1.94 -2.31 -1.78
N VAL A 48 0.83 -2.29 -2.50
CA VAL A 48 -0.49 -2.10 -1.87
C VAL A 48 -0.93 -3.37 -1.14
N ASN A 49 -0.73 -4.54 -1.75
CA ASN A 49 -1.03 -5.84 -1.17
C ASN A 49 0.19 -6.76 -1.32
N GLN A 50 0.62 -7.36 -0.21
CA GLN A 50 1.70 -8.34 -0.14
C GLN A 50 1.21 -9.72 0.31
N GLY A 51 -0.02 -9.81 0.83
CA GLY A 51 -0.56 -11.02 1.43
C GLY A 51 -1.16 -11.95 0.40
N THR A 52 -2.36 -11.62 -0.07
CA THR A 52 -3.16 -12.55 -0.87
C THR A 52 -3.18 -12.17 -2.33
N TYR A 53 -3.02 -13.18 -3.19
CA TYR A 53 -3.06 -13.04 -4.64
C TYR A 53 -4.15 -13.97 -5.19
N GLY A 54 -4.94 -13.46 -6.14
CA GLY A 54 -5.95 -14.24 -6.86
C GLY A 54 -5.51 -14.50 -8.30
N MET A 55 -6.32 -15.27 -9.04
CA MET A 55 -6.15 -15.42 -10.50
C MET A 55 -6.34 -14.09 -11.24
N THR A 56 -7.23 -13.26 -10.69
CA THR A 56 -7.44 -11.88 -11.10
C THR A 56 -7.45 -10.99 -9.87
N SER A 57 -7.12 -9.71 -10.05
CA SER A 57 -7.28 -8.70 -9.01
C SER A 57 -7.69 -7.37 -9.61
N ARG A 58 -8.57 -6.63 -8.92
CA ARG A 58 -8.96 -5.29 -9.34
C ARG A 58 -8.27 -4.27 -8.46
N VAL A 59 -7.66 -3.26 -9.07
CA VAL A 59 -7.14 -2.11 -8.35
C VAL A 59 -8.24 -1.06 -8.26
N LYS A 60 -8.52 -0.53 -7.07
CA LYS A 60 -9.47 0.56 -6.87
C LYS A 60 -8.87 1.63 -5.97
N TRP A 61 -9.22 2.89 -6.19
CA TRP A 61 -8.74 3.99 -5.36
C TRP A 61 -9.79 5.07 -5.14
N ILE A 62 -9.57 5.88 -4.10
CA ILE A 62 -10.30 7.12 -3.84
C ILE A 62 -9.33 8.19 -3.36
N LEU A 63 -9.66 9.43 -3.69
CA LEU A 63 -8.97 10.62 -3.20
C LEU A 63 -9.87 11.35 -2.19
N SER A 64 -9.27 12.01 -1.21
CA SER A 64 -9.98 12.95 -0.35
C SER A 64 -10.56 14.11 -1.19
N PRO A 65 -11.57 14.84 -0.69
CA PRO A 65 -12.18 15.94 -1.45
C PRO A 65 -11.20 17.03 -1.90
N ASP A 66 -10.11 17.23 -1.15
CA ASP A 66 -9.01 18.15 -1.46
C ASP A 66 -7.84 17.50 -2.22
N SER A 67 -7.97 16.21 -2.55
CA SER A 67 -6.97 15.34 -3.16
C SER A 67 -5.64 15.23 -2.39
N SER A 68 -5.59 15.62 -1.12
CA SER A 68 -4.38 15.55 -0.29
C SER A 68 -4.11 14.16 0.29
N SER A 69 -5.09 13.26 0.21
CA SER A 69 -5.00 11.90 0.71
C SER A 69 -5.51 10.90 -0.33
N LEU A 70 -4.92 9.72 -0.33
CA LEU A 70 -5.16 8.63 -1.27
C LEU A 70 -5.38 7.34 -0.48
N LEU A 71 -6.49 6.64 -0.78
CA LEU A 71 -6.73 5.28 -0.32
C LEU A 71 -6.81 4.37 -1.55
N VAL A 72 -6.03 3.30 -1.54
CA VAL A 72 -5.96 2.30 -2.61
C VAL A 72 -6.27 0.94 -2.02
N MET A 73 -7.03 0.12 -2.74
CA MET A 73 -7.26 -1.28 -2.43
C MET A 73 -6.92 -2.14 -3.66
N VAL A 74 -6.30 -3.29 -3.40
CA VAL A 74 -6.21 -4.41 -4.34
C VAL A 74 -7.21 -5.46 -3.88
N ASP A 75 -8.08 -5.83 -4.81
CA ASP A 75 -9.28 -6.64 -4.63
C ASP A 75 -9.09 -7.95 -5.42
N PRO A 76 -8.31 -8.92 -4.90
CA PRO A 76 -8.14 -10.21 -5.56
C PRO A 76 -9.45 -10.99 -5.56
N VAL A 77 -9.73 -11.67 -6.67
CA VAL A 77 -10.89 -12.55 -6.78
C VAL A 77 -10.42 -14.00 -6.88
N GLY A 78 -11.03 -14.87 -6.07
CA GLY A 78 -10.77 -16.29 -6.07
C GLY A 78 -11.36 -17.01 -7.30
N VAL A 79 -11.12 -18.31 -7.37
CA VAL A 79 -11.79 -19.18 -8.36
C VAL A 79 -13.30 -19.12 -8.10
N GLU A 80 -14.13 -19.08 -9.14
CA GLU A 80 -15.59 -19.01 -9.01
C GLU A 80 -16.12 -17.81 -8.19
N ASN A 81 -15.37 -16.70 -8.14
CA ASN A 81 -15.73 -15.50 -7.38
C ASN A 81 -15.74 -15.69 -5.85
N GLU A 82 -14.95 -16.65 -5.36
CA GLU A 82 -14.71 -16.83 -3.93
C GLU A 82 -14.15 -15.56 -3.28
N ALA A 83 -14.59 -15.31 -2.05
CA ALA A 83 -14.17 -14.18 -1.24
C ALA A 83 -12.71 -14.35 -0.80
N VAL A 84 -11.84 -13.46 -1.25
CA VAL A 84 -10.41 -13.49 -0.96
C VAL A 84 -10.01 -12.21 -0.23
N PRO A 85 -9.19 -12.28 0.84
CA PRO A 85 -8.78 -11.07 1.53
C PRO A 85 -8.05 -10.06 0.63
N ASN A 86 -8.45 -8.81 0.76
CA ASN A 86 -7.89 -7.65 0.09
C ASN A 86 -6.63 -7.14 0.79
N GLY A 87 -5.97 -6.17 0.17
CA GLY A 87 -4.95 -5.34 0.81
C GLY A 87 -5.16 -3.87 0.47
N PHE A 88 -4.82 -2.97 1.39
CA PHE A 88 -4.96 -1.54 1.20
C PHE A 88 -3.71 -0.74 1.54
N PHE A 89 -3.60 0.41 0.90
CA PHE A 89 -2.65 1.47 1.22
C PHE A 89 -3.40 2.78 1.44
N TYR A 90 -3.06 3.50 2.50
CA TYR A 90 -3.50 4.86 2.77
C TYR A 90 -2.31 5.80 2.83
N GLY A 91 -2.39 6.96 2.18
CA GLY A 91 -1.38 8.02 2.27
C GLY A 91 -2.03 9.40 2.41
N SER A 92 -1.49 10.25 3.27
CA SER A 92 -1.93 11.62 3.50
C SER A 92 -0.74 12.57 3.44
N GLU A 93 -0.73 13.48 2.47
CA GLU A 93 0.39 14.38 2.22
C GLU A 93 0.56 15.42 3.32
N GLY A 94 -0.54 16.09 3.68
CA GLY A 94 -0.54 17.13 4.70
C GLY A 94 -0.18 16.62 6.09
N LYS A 95 -0.33 15.32 6.33
CA LYS A 95 0.02 14.64 7.59
C LYS A 95 1.35 13.90 7.52
N ASN A 96 1.99 13.86 6.35
CA ASN A 96 3.22 13.09 6.12
C ASN A 96 3.05 11.62 6.61
N PHE A 97 1.87 11.03 6.41
CA PHE A 97 1.49 9.76 7.02
C PHE A 97 1.09 8.76 5.94
N HIS A 98 1.51 7.51 6.09
CA HIS A 98 0.95 6.41 5.33
C HIS A 98 0.84 5.16 6.17
N ALA A 99 -0.14 4.32 5.83
CA ALA A 99 -0.37 3.02 6.45
C ALA A 99 -0.70 2.00 5.36
N ARG A 100 -0.40 0.75 5.63
CA ARG A 100 -0.64 -0.37 4.73
C ARG A 100 -1.14 -1.55 5.54
N MET A 101 -2.09 -2.30 5.00
CA MET A 101 -2.56 -3.53 5.62
C MET A 101 -2.91 -4.57 4.57
N ASP A 102 -2.40 -5.78 4.77
CA ASP A 102 -2.83 -6.97 4.03
C ASP A 102 -3.97 -7.66 4.77
N GLU A 103 -4.63 -8.60 4.09
CA GLU A 103 -5.64 -9.47 4.66
C GLU A 103 -6.80 -8.69 5.30
N VAL A 104 -7.51 -7.90 4.50
CA VAL A 104 -8.71 -7.18 4.94
C VAL A 104 -9.92 -7.55 4.09
N TRP A 105 -11.13 -7.56 4.65
CA TRP A 105 -12.35 -7.72 3.86
C TRP A 105 -12.82 -6.40 3.25
N ASP A 106 -12.62 -5.29 3.96
CA ASP A 106 -13.09 -3.98 3.52
C ASP A 106 -12.32 -2.87 4.26
N VAL A 107 -12.36 -1.66 3.68
CA VAL A 107 -11.77 -0.45 4.26
C VAL A 107 -12.59 0.79 3.87
N ALA A 108 -12.73 1.73 4.81
CA ALA A 108 -13.43 2.99 4.57
C ALA A 108 -12.79 4.12 5.39
N PRO A 109 -12.45 5.26 4.77
CA PRO A 109 -12.03 6.44 5.51
C PRO A 109 -13.25 7.11 6.15
N SER A 110 -13.05 7.75 7.31
CA SER A 110 -14.02 8.65 7.91
C SER A 110 -14.29 9.84 6.97
N PRO A 111 -15.44 10.51 7.09
CA PRO A 111 -15.78 11.66 6.23
C PRO A 111 -14.74 12.78 6.24
N ASP A 112 -14.06 12.98 7.37
CA ASP A 112 -12.99 13.95 7.59
C ASP A 112 -11.57 13.42 7.27
N TRP A 113 -11.48 12.15 6.84
CA TRP A 113 -10.24 11.45 6.50
C TRP A 113 -9.20 11.37 7.64
N GLN A 114 -9.63 11.58 8.89
CA GLN A 114 -8.74 11.49 10.06
C GLN A 114 -8.67 10.08 10.65
N THR A 115 -9.57 9.18 10.27
CA THR A 115 -9.59 7.80 10.76
C THR A 115 -9.92 6.85 9.63
N ILE A 116 -9.23 5.72 9.57
CA ILE A 116 -9.49 4.65 8.60
C ILE A 116 -10.11 3.48 9.35
N ALA A 117 -11.37 3.15 9.05
CA ALA A 117 -11.97 1.91 9.50
C ALA A 117 -11.63 0.78 8.52
N PHE A 118 -11.30 -0.39 9.05
CA PHE A 118 -11.00 -1.56 8.24
C PHE A 118 -11.57 -2.81 8.91
N SER A 119 -11.66 -3.88 8.13
CA SER A 119 -12.03 -5.20 8.61
C SER A 119 -10.90 -6.18 8.34
N ARG A 120 -10.22 -6.62 9.40
CA ARG A 120 -9.19 -7.65 9.29
C ARG A 120 -9.84 -8.98 8.93
N ALA A 121 -9.27 -9.62 7.92
CA ALA A 121 -9.64 -10.95 7.49
C ALA A 121 -8.85 -12.01 8.24
N HIS A 122 -9.55 -13.05 8.67
CA HIS A 122 -8.95 -14.29 9.14
C HIS A 122 -9.61 -15.44 8.40
N VAL A 123 -8.82 -16.25 7.71
CA VAL A 123 -9.31 -17.40 6.94
C VAL A 123 -8.75 -18.69 7.55
N LEU A 124 -9.65 -19.62 7.86
CA LEU A 124 -9.35 -20.95 8.36
C LEU A 124 -9.72 -21.96 7.28
N SER A 125 -8.76 -22.78 6.85
CA SER A 125 -9.00 -23.89 5.92
C SER A 125 -8.87 -25.21 6.66
N ALA A 126 -9.82 -26.12 6.42
CA ALA A 126 -9.78 -27.47 6.96
C ALA A 126 -8.82 -28.40 6.19
N ARG A 127 -8.28 -27.96 5.05
CA ARG A 127 -7.51 -28.78 4.11
C ARG A 127 -8.30 -30.04 3.73
N GLU A 128 -7.82 -31.22 4.15
CA GLU A 128 -8.43 -32.54 3.86
C GLU A 128 -9.51 -32.95 4.88
N SER A 129 -9.78 -32.12 5.89
CA SER A 129 -10.75 -32.42 6.94
C SER A 129 -12.15 -31.88 6.61
N ASP A 130 -13.18 -32.64 7.00
CA ASP A 130 -14.59 -32.23 6.88
C ASP A 130 -15.04 -31.26 7.98
N THR A 131 -14.12 -30.90 8.90
CA THR A 131 -14.36 -29.87 9.92
C THR A 131 -13.11 -29.01 10.13
N ILE A 132 -13.30 -27.74 10.49
CA ILE A 132 -12.18 -26.87 10.90
C ILE A 132 -11.61 -27.39 12.23
N PRO A 133 -10.33 -27.83 12.28
CA PRO A 133 -9.74 -28.40 13.49
C PRO A 133 -9.81 -27.45 14.69
N ALA A 134 -10.12 -28.00 15.87
CA ALA A 134 -10.22 -27.23 17.11
C ALA A 134 -8.96 -26.37 17.42
N PRO A 135 -7.72 -26.85 17.19
CA PRO A 135 -6.53 -26.03 17.42
C PRO A 135 -6.48 -24.73 16.62
N LEU A 136 -7.05 -24.70 15.40
CA LEU A 136 -7.09 -23.48 14.58
C LEU A 136 -8.00 -22.41 15.21
N TRP A 137 -9.14 -22.83 15.78
CA TRP A 137 -10.02 -21.92 16.51
C TRP A 137 -9.36 -21.37 17.77
N VAL A 138 -8.65 -22.22 18.52
CA VAL A 138 -7.93 -21.81 19.74
C VAL A 138 -6.81 -20.83 19.42
N ASP A 139 -6.06 -21.07 18.35
CA ASP A 139 -5.02 -20.15 17.89
C ASP A 139 -5.61 -18.78 17.50
N LEU A 140 -6.70 -18.79 16.72
CA LEU A 140 -7.36 -17.55 16.33
C LEU A 140 -7.93 -16.80 17.54
N ALA A 141 -8.52 -17.51 18.50
CA ALA A 141 -9.03 -16.92 19.74
C ALA A 141 -7.94 -16.16 20.52
N ARG A 142 -6.76 -16.77 20.62
CA ARG A 142 -5.59 -16.16 21.27
C ARG A 142 -5.09 -14.90 20.54
N ARG A 143 -5.10 -14.89 19.20
CA ARG A 143 -4.64 -13.74 18.41
C ARG A 143 -5.64 -12.57 18.42
N THR A 144 -6.93 -12.88 18.44
CA THR A 144 -8.00 -11.88 18.31
C THR A 144 -8.54 -11.40 19.66
N GLY A 145 -8.31 -12.16 20.73
CA GLY A 145 -8.93 -11.93 22.04
C GLY A 145 -10.41 -12.30 22.09
N ILE A 146 -10.91 -13.05 21.10
CA ILE A 146 -12.32 -13.46 20.97
C ILE A 146 -12.43 -14.95 21.33
N ASP A 147 -13.42 -15.33 22.14
CA ASP A 147 -13.58 -16.73 22.51
C ASP A 147 -14.00 -17.62 21.30
N THR A 148 -13.67 -18.91 21.39
CA THR A 148 -13.90 -19.84 20.28
C THR A 148 -15.38 -20.06 19.93
N ALA A 149 -16.31 -19.91 20.88
CA ALA A 149 -17.72 -20.08 20.60
C ALA A 149 -18.25 -18.90 19.78
N THR A 150 -17.86 -17.68 20.16
CA THR A 150 -18.16 -16.45 19.39
C THR A 150 -17.53 -16.49 18.01
N LEU A 151 -16.27 -16.92 17.88
CA LEU A 151 -15.61 -17.07 16.57
C LEU A 151 -16.33 -18.08 15.67
N ARG A 152 -16.72 -19.24 16.20
CA ARG A 152 -17.46 -20.25 15.43
C ARG A 152 -18.80 -19.69 14.96
N ASN A 153 -19.55 -19.07 15.86
CA ASN A 153 -20.88 -18.54 15.57
C ASN A 153 -20.85 -17.37 14.56
N GLY A 154 -19.85 -16.49 14.66
CA GLY A 154 -19.71 -15.33 13.78
C GLY A 154 -18.89 -15.59 12.51
N SER A 155 -18.42 -16.82 12.28
CA SER A 155 -17.72 -17.16 11.04
C SER A 155 -18.67 -17.42 9.87
N PHE A 156 -18.21 -17.23 8.64
CA PHE A 156 -18.95 -17.48 7.40
C PHE A 156 -18.14 -18.35 6.44
N ALA A 157 -18.77 -18.94 5.42
CA ALA A 157 -18.06 -19.73 4.41
C ALA A 157 -17.27 -18.79 3.49
N SER A 158 -16.01 -19.15 3.19
CA SER A 158 -15.15 -18.37 2.29
C SER A 158 -14.80 -19.10 0.99
N SER A 159 -15.10 -20.39 0.89
CA SER A 159 -14.93 -21.20 -0.32
C SER A 159 -16.20 -22.01 -0.57
N GLY A 160 -16.56 -22.16 -1.85
CA GLY A 160 -17.63 -23.05 -2.28
C GLY A 160 -17.15 -24.48 -2.56
N MET A 161 -15.87 -24.64 -2.87
CA MET A 161 -15.27 -25.93 -3.26
C MET A 161 -14.62 -26.68 -2.11
N SER A 162 -14.12 -25.97 -1.10
CA SER A 162 -13.40 -26.54 0.04
C SER A 162 -13.99 -26.06 1.36
N LEU A 163 -13.79 -26.83 2.42
CA LEU A 163 -14.19 -26.37 3.74
C LEU A 163 -13.23 -25.28 4.24
N ALA A 164 -13.61 -24.04 3.97
CA ALA A 164 -12.95 -22.85 4.47
C ALA A 164 -13.95 -21.90 5.15
N ARG A 165 -13.56 -21.38 6.31
CA ARG A 165 -14.35 -20.39 7.06
C ARG A 165 -13.56 -19.11 7.24
N ALA A 166 -14.25 -17.99 7.13
CA ALA A 166 -13.71 -16.66 7.32
C ALA A 166 -14.33 -15.98 8.54
N ILE A 167 -13.55 -15.08 9.12
CA ILE A 167 -13.94 -14.16 10.18
C ILE A 167 -13.55 -12.74 9.77
N ALA A 168 -14.45 -11.81 10.06
CA ALA A 168 -14.20 -10.38 10.00
C ALA A 168 -13.96 -9.84 11.42
N GLN A 169 -12.86 -9.14 11.63
CA GLN A 169 -12.56 -8.44 12.88
C GLN A 169 -12.34 -6.94 12.58
N PRO A 170 -13.18 -6.05 13.11
CA PRO A 170 -13.07 -4.64 12.78
C PRO A 170 -11.89 -3.98 13.52
N GLY A 171 -11.37 -2.93 12.92
CA GLY A 171 -10.36 -2.08 13.51
C GLY A 171 -10.37 -0.67 12.95
N THR A 172 -9.64 0.24 13.61
CA THR A 172 -9.41 1.60 13.12
C THR A 172 -7.95 2.00 13.19
N ILE A 173 -7.52 2.84 12.27
CA ILE A 173 -6.22 3.53 12.29
C ILE A 173 -6.51 5.03 12.38
N ARG A 174 -6.01 5.70 13.42
CA ARG A 174 -6.09 7.16 13.51
C ARG A 174 -4.93 7.77 12.74
N VAL A 175 -5.23 8.73 11.87
CA VAL A 175 -4.22 9.52 11.16
C VAL A 175 -3.68 10.56 12.13
N PRO A 176 -2.38 10.53 12.48
CA PRO A 176 -1.81 11.50 13.39
C PRO A 176 -1.81 12.89 12.73
N ALA A 177 -2.01 13.93 13.53
CA ALA A 177 -1.97 15.31 13.04
C ALA A 177 -0.60 15.71 12.49
N ASP A 178 0.47 15.11 13.05
CA ASP A 178 1.85 15.17 12.60
C ASP A 178 2.48 13.78 12.83
N SER A 179 2.96 13.14 11.76
CA SER A 179 3.59 11.82 11.84
C SER A 179 4.98 11.83 12.50
N ARG A 180 5.58 13.00 12.70
CA ARG A 180 6.89 13.17 13.34
C ARG A 180 6.80 13.48 14.82
N ALA A 181 5.60 13.75 15.34
CA ALA A 181 5.40 14.04 16.75
C ALA A 181 5.72 12.81 17.63
N SER A 182 6.15 13.06 18.86
CA SER A 182 6.35 12.00 19.85
C SER A 182 5.04 11.24 20.08
N GLY A 183 5.07 9.91 20.06
CA GLY A 183 3.89 9.05 20.19
C GLY A 183 3.00 8.96 18.95
N ALA A 184 3.35 9.61 17.82
CA ALA A 184 2.55 9.53 16.59
C ALA A 184 2.44 8.09 16.05
N SER A 185 3.50 7.30 16.19
CA SER A 185 3.50 5.87 15.82
C SER A 185 2.50 5.07 16.66
N ASP A 186 2.46 5.30 17.98
CA ASP A 186 1.54 4.59 18.87
C ASP A 186 0.08 5.02 18.62
N ALA A 187 -0.14 6.32 18.38
CA ALA A 187 -1.44 6.85 18.03
C ALA A 187 -1.96 6.32 16.68
N ALA A 188 -1.05 6.01 15.76
CA ALA A 188 -1.35 5.42 14.45
C ALA A 188 -1.36 3.89 14.45
N ALA A 189 -1.09 3.23 15.57
CA ALA A 189 -1.18 1.78 15.65
C ALA A 189 -2.63 1.33 15.41
N PRO A 190 -2.85 0.26 14.62
CA PRO A 190 -4.20 -0.24 14.41
C PRO A 190 -4.85 -0.68 15.73
N ARG A 191 -6.01 -0.09 16.04
CA ARG A 191 -6.84 -0.50 17.17
C ARG A 191 -7.83 -1.57 16.68
N MET A 192 -7.63 -2.81 17.13
CA MET A 192 -8.53 -3.92 16.86
C MET A 192 -9.63 -4.01 17.92
N TYR A 193 -10.85 -4.37 17.52
CA TYR A 193 -11.95 -4.62 18.45
C TYR A 193 -12.28 -6.11 18.49
N PRO A 194 -12.52 -6.71 19.67
CA PRO A 194 -12.83 -8.13 19.83
C PRO A 194 -14.29 -8.43 19.45
N ILE A 195 -14.64 -8.17 18.19
CA ILE A 195 -15.98 -8.32 17.62
C ILE A 195 -15.87 -9.17 16.35
N VAL A 196 -16.78 -10.14 16.18
CA VAL A 196 -16.84 -11.02 15.00
C VAL A 196 -17.89 -10.50 14.02
N ARG A 197 -17.62 -9.36 13.41
CA ARG A 197 -18.50 -8.66 12.45
C ARG A 197 -17.69 -7.68 11.62
N GLY A 198 -18.32 -7.11 10.59
CA GLY A 198 -17.71 -6.09 9.76
C GLY A 198 -17.20 -6.65 8.44
N TRP A 199 -17.89 -7.62 7.84
CA TRP A 199 -17.62 -8.04 6.45
C TRP A 199 -17.48 -6.82 5.53
N ARG A 200 -18.39 -5.85 5.70
CA ARG A 200 -18.26 -4.49 5.21
C ARG A 200 -18.10 -3.49 6.35
N VAL A 201 -17.39 -2.40 6.08
CA VAL A 201 -17.25 -1.28 7.02
C VAL A 201 -17.65 0.02 6.35
N ARG A 202 -18.47 0.81 7.04
CA ARG A 202 -18.87 2.15 6.58
C ARG A 202 -18.83 3.12 7.75
N TRP A 203 -18.88 4.41 7.44
CA TRP A 203 -19.03 5.46 8.44
C TRP A 203 -20.43 6.04 8.39
N THR A 204 -20.96 6.49 9.53
CA THR A 204 -22.07 7.44 9.52
C THR A 204 -21.63 8.77 8.91
N ALA A 205 -22.57 9.54 8.36
CA ALA A 205 -22.27 10.81 7.70
C ALA A 205 -21.58 11.85 8.60
N ASP A 206 -21.82 11.79 9.91
CA ASP A 206 -21.17 12.63 10.92
C ASP A 206 -19.78 12.12 11.35
N GLY A 207 -19.36 10.94 10.88
CA GLY A 207 -18.06 10.34 11.18
C GLY A 207 -17.89 9.85 12.62
N THR A 208 -18.94 9.82 13.43
CA THR A 208 -18.83 9.45 14.86
C THR A 208 -18.91 7.94 15.09
N THR A 209 -19.54 7.21 14.17
CA THR A 209 -19.84 5.79 14.31
C THR A 209 -19.31 5.00 13.12
N VAL A 210 -18.67 3.87 13.40
CA VAL A 210 -18.34 2.85 12.39
C VAL A 210 -19.50 1.87 12.31
N ALA A 211 -20.09 1.75 11.12
CA ALA A 211 -21.10 0.76 10.81
C ALA A 211 -20.45 -0.56 10.38
N LEU A 212 -20.74 -1.63 11.11
CA LEU A 212 -20.24 -2.98 10.89
C LEU A 212 -21.29 -3.83 10.19
N GLY A 213 -21.02 -4.18 8.93
CA GLY A 213 -21.86 -5.02 8.09
C GLY A 213 -21.91 -6.46 8.60
N ALA A 214 -23.10 -7.07 8.50
CA ALA A 214 -23.30 -8.50 8.73
C ALA A 214 -22.48 -9.35 7.76
N ASN A 215 -22.24 -10.60 8.15
CA ASN A 215 -21.60 -11.60 7.30
C ASN A 215 -22.34 -11.75 5.96
N PRO A 216 -21.61 -12.09 4.88
CA PRO A 216 -22.23 -12.32 3.59
C PRO A 216 -23.11 -13.58 3.65
N ALA A 217 -24.24 -13.56 2.94
CA ALA A 217 -25.14 -14.70 2.84
C ALA A 217 -24.67 -15.70 1.78
N ARG A 218 -23.86 -15.25 0.81
CA ARG A 218 -23.26 -16.04 -0.26
C ARG A 218 -21.74 -15.95 -0.15
N VAL A 219 -21.05 -16.89 -0.80
CA VAL A 219 -19.58 -16.87 -0.84
C VAL A 219 -19.16 -16.03 -2.05
N GLN A 220 -19.38 -14.71 -1.97
CA GLN A 220 -19.07 -13.78 -3.06
C GLN A 220 -18.28 -12.58 -2.54
N ASP A 221 -17.18 -12.26 -3.24
CA ASP A 221 -16.23 -11.22 -2.83
C ASP A 221 -16.88 -9.83 -2.70
N ASP A 222 -17.79 -9.50 -3.61
CA ASP A 222 -18.46 -8.19 -3.72
C ASP A 222 -19.80 -8.11 -2.96
N GLU A 223 -20.14 -9.10 -2.14
CA GLU A 223 -21.47 -9.13 -1.52
C GLU A 223 -21.71 -7.95 -0.57
N PRO A 224 -22.83 -7.20 -0.73
CA PRO A 224 -23.19 -6.13 0.19
C PRO A 224 -23.70 -6.68 1.52
N SER A 225 -23.61 -5.87 2.58
CA SER A 225 -24.24 -6.20 3.86
C SER A 225 -25.66 -5.63 3.92
N GLU A 226 -26.63 -6.49 4.21
CA GLU A 226 -28.05 -6.12 4.35
C GLU A 226 -28.38 -5.50 5.72
N ALA A 227 -27.56 -5.79 6.73
CA ALA A 227 -27.75 -5.30 8.10
C ALA A 227 -26.45 -4.74 8.67
N TRP A 228 -26.57 -3.70 9.48
CA TRP A 228 -25.44 -2.93 10.03
C TRP A 228 -25.57 -2.81 11.54
N ALA A 229 -24.44 -2.77 12.23
CA ALA A 229 -24.37 -2.54 13.67
C ALA A 229 -23.42 -1.41 14.00
N ALA A 230 -23.67 -0.70 15.08
CA ALA A 230 -22.89 0.48 15.46
C ALA A 230 -21.69 0.10 16.33
N LEU A 231 -20.53 0.64 15.98
CA LEU A 231 -19.31 0.63 16.78
C LEU A 231 -18.88 2.07 17.03
N ASP A 232 -18.72 2.44 18.30
CA ASP A 232 -18.02 3.66 18.68
C ASP A 232 -16.50 3.41 18.57
N PRO A 233 -15.79 4.06 17.63
CA PRO A 233 -14.36 3.84 17.44
C PRO A 233 -13.50 4.38 18.60
N ALA A 234 -14.00 5.37 19.37
CA ALA A 234 -13.27 5.98 20.47
C ALA A 234 -13.30 5.10 21.72
N THR A 235 -14.44 4.49 22.04
CA THR A 235 -14.56 3.63 23.23
C THR A 235 -14.43 2.15 22.92
N GLY A 236 -14.74 1.73 21.69
CA GLY A 236 -14.93 0.34 21.31
C GLY A 236 -16.30 -0.23 21.70
N ALA A 237 -17.22 0.61 22.15
CA ALA A 237 -18.57 0.17 22.51
C ALA A 237 -19.35 -0.27 21.26
N PHE A 238 -19.99 -1.43 21.36
CA PHE A 238 -20.80 -2.01 20.31
C PHE A 238 -22.29 -1.87 20.65
N HIS A 239 -23.03 -1.10 19.85
CA HIS A 239 -24.39 -0.64 20.18
C HIS A 239 -25.50 -1.41 19.42
N GLY A 240 -25.25 -2.65 19.02
CA GLY A 240 -26.23 -3.48 18.33
C GLY A 240 -26.62 -2.91 16.96
N THR A 241 -27.80 -3.28 16.45
CA THR A 241 -28.25 -2.95 15.09
C THR A 241 -28.48 -1.45 14.89
N LEU A 242 -27.95 -0.89 13.81
CA LEU A 242 -28.24 0.48 13.37
C LEU A 242 -29.68 0.59 12.86
N ALA A 243 -30.32 1.73 13.12
CA ALA A 243 -31.69 1.97 12.65
C ALA A 243 -31.80 1.88 11.12
N ALA A 244 -32.91 1.34 10.64
CA ALA A 244 -33.24 1.34 9.22
C ALA A 244 -33.27 2.78 8.70
N GLY A 245 -32.44 3.10 7.70
CA GLY A 245 -32.31 4.46 7.16
C GLY A 245 -31.13 5.27 7.72
N ALA A 246 -30.27 4.68 8.56
CA ALA A 246 -28.99 5.30 8.91
C ALA A 246 -28.22 5.71 7.65
N GLN A 247 -27.84 6.98 7.55
CA GLN A 247 -27.09 7.49 6.41
C GLN A 247 -25.62 7.06 6.51
N LEU A 248 -25.31 5.97 5.81
CA LEU A 248 -23.96 5.43 5.71
C LEU A 248 -23.24 6.01 4.49
N VAL A 249 -22.01 6.46 4.70
CA VAL A 249 -21.16 6.97 3.64
C VAL A 249 -20.60 5.79 2.85
N ALA A 250 -21.04 5.65 1.61
CA ALA A 250 -20.47 4.70 0.65
C ALA A 250 -19.23 5.32 -0.01
N PRO A 251 -18.04 4.71 0.11
CA PRO A 251 -16.86 5.18 -0.61
C PRO A 251 -17.09 5.09 -2.13
N LYS A 252 -16.87 6.20 -2.84
CA LYS A 252 -17.02 6.28 -4.29
C LYS A 252 -15.73 5.87 -4.98
N TRP A 253 -15.46 4.57 -5.01
CA TRP A 253 -14.27 3.99 -5.62
C TRP A 253 -14.17 4.31 -7.11
N VAL A 254 -12.99 4.76 -7.53
CA VAL A 254 -12.57 4.73 -8.93
C VAL A 254 -12.10 3.32 -9.23
N MET A 255 -12.74 2.69 -10.21
CA MET A 255 -12.40 1.33 -10.62
C MET A 255 -11.24 1.39 -11.62
N GLY A 256 -10.13 0.77 -11.24
CA GLY A 256 -8.92 0.66 -12.03
C GLY A 256 -8.88 -0.56 -12.95
N PRO A 257 -7.70 -0.83 -13.52
CA PRO A 257 -7.49 -2.02 -14.34
C PRO A 257 -7.67 -3.30 -13.53
N VAL A 258 -8.15 -4.34 -14.23
CA VAL A 258 -8.12 -5.73 -13.76
C VAL A 258 -6.79 -6.32 -14.16
N LEU A 259 -6.07 -6.88 -13.20
CA LEU A 259 -4.82 -7.60 -13.39
C LEU A 259 -5.15 -9.08 -13.48
N ASP A 260 -4.82 -9.71 -14.60
CA ASP A 260 -5.14 -11.10 -14.89
C ASP A 260 -3.86 -11.84 -15.25
N ILE A 261 -3.71 -13.07 -14.77
CA ILE A 261 -2.60 -13.96 -15.09
C ILE A 261 -2.47 -14.25 -16.60
N SER A 262 -3.59 -14.28 -17.31
CA SER A 262 -3.70 -14.66 -18.72
C SER A 262 -3.54 -13.47 -19.69
N ALA A 263 -3.61 -12.24 -19.21
CA ALA A 263 -3.55 -11.04 -20.04
C ALA A 263 -2.41 -10.11 -19.62
N PRO A 264 -1.53 -9.69 -20.56
CA PRO A 264 -0.50 -8.71 -20.23
C PRO A 264 -1.14 -7.37 -19.90
N ALA A 265 -0.69 -6.73 -18.82
CA ALA A 265 -1.12 -5.38 -18.49
C ALA A 265 -0.55 -4.37 -19.49
N ASP A 266 -1.39 -3.46 -19.98
CA ASP A 266 -0.93 -2.36 -20.84
C ASP A 266 -0.14 -1.32 -20.03
N MET A 267 1.15 -1.24 -20.32
CA MET A 267 2.14 -0.35 -19.69
C MET A 267 2.69 0.70 -20.66
N GLN A 268 2.08 0.88 -21.84
CA GLN A 268 2.67 1.70 -22.91
C GLN A 268 2.60 3.20 -22.62
N ALA A 269 1.42 3.70 -22.26
CA ALA A 269 1.21 5.11 -21.93
C ALA A 269 0.01 5.32 -21.00
N ALA A 270 0.00 6.44 -20.29
CA ALA A 270 -1.15 6.98 -19.57
C ALA A 270 -1.24 8.50 -19.78
N PRO A 271 -2.44 9.10 -19.69
CA PRO A 271 -2.57 10.56 -19.63
C PRO A 271 -1.69 11.14 -18.51
N ALA A 272 -1.08 12.29 -18.77
CA ALA A 272 -0.26 12.95 -17.76
C ALA A 272 -1.11 13.37 -16.56
N ILE A 273 -0.58 13.15 -15.35
CA ILE A 273 -1.22 13.58 -14.11
C ILE A 273 -0.53 14.85 -13.64
N HIS A 274 -1.28 15.95 -13.54
CA HIS A 274 -0.75 17.22 -13.08
C HIS A 274 -0.84 17.32 -11.56
N VAL A 275 0.30 17.61 -10.92
CA VAL A 275 0.43 17.75 -9.47
C VAL A 275 1.10 19.08 -9.14
N ALA A 276 0.84 19.60 -7.95
CA ALA A 276 1.39 20.86 -7.47
C ALA A 276 1.95 20.71 -6.06
N SER A 277 3.28 20.82 -5.92
CA SER A 277 3.98 20.82 -4.64
C SER A 277 4.53 22.22 -4.40
N ASP A 278 4.05 22.88 -3.34
CA ASP A 278 4.38 24.26 -3.00
C ASP A 278 4.15 25.22 -4.19
N ALA A 279 5.19 25.94 -4.62
CA ALA A 279 5.16 26.88 -5.74
C ALA A 279 5.45 26.21 -7.10
N ARG A 280 5.54 24.87 -7.16
CA ARG A 280 5.94 24.13 -8.36
C ARG A 280 4.82 23.24 -8.85
N THR A 281 4.73 23.11 -10.16
CA THR A 281 3.81 22.17 -10.81
C THR A 281 4.61 21.14 -11.59
N PHE A 282 4.12 19.90 -11.60
CA PHE A 282 4.74 18.80 -12.31
C PHE A 282 3.70 18.06 -13.15
N ALA A 283 4.13 17.55 -14.29
CA ALA A 283 3.43 16.52 -15.05
C ALA A 283 4.08 15.17 -14.76
N ILE A 284 3.31 14.25 -14.18
CA ILE A 284 3.68 12.85 -14.02
C ILE A 284 3.30 12.13 -15.31
N GLU A 285 4.29 11.58 -16.00
CA GLU A 285 4.15 10.95 -17.31
C GLU A 285 4.54 9.48 -17.23
N SER A 286 3.81 8.64 -17.97
CA SER A 286 4.12 7.22 -18.11
C SER A 286 4.41 6.91 -19.57
N SER A 287 5.59 6.40 -19.86
CA SER A 287 6.00 6.01 -21.21
C SER A 287 6.86 4.75 -21.17
N ARG A 288 6.47 3.74 -21.95
CA ARG A 288 7.22 2.47 -22.09
C ARG A 288 7.57 1.82 -20.74
N GLY A 289 6.62 1.83 -19.80
CA GLY A 289 6.81 1.25 -18.48
C GLY A 289 7.79 2.00 -17.58
N VAL A 290 7.99 3.30 -17.79
CA VAL A 290 8.72 4.19 -16.89
C VAL A 290 7.85 5.39 -16.54
N ILE A 291 7.83 5.74 -15.25
CA ILE A 291 7.16 6.93 -14.72
C ILE A 291 8.20 8.00 -14.48
N THR A 292 8.00 9.16 -15.08
CA THR A 292 8.85 10.34 -14.92
C THR A 292 8.02 11.53 -14.50
N ALA A 293 8.66 12.47 -13.79
CA ALA A 293 8.05 13.75 -13.45
C ALA A 293 8.82 14.88 -14.13
N ARG A 294 8.10 15.73 -14.88
CA ARG A 294 8.64 16.93 -15.52
C ARG A 294 8.05 18.17 -14.85
N GLU A 295 8.89 19.14 -14.49
CA GLU A 295 8.40 20.43 -13.98
C GLU A 295 7.72 21.23 -15.10
N THR A 296 6.52 21.74 -14.82
CA THR A 296 5.68 22.52 -15.75
C THR A 296 5.36 23.91 -15.22
N THR A 297 6.05 24.35 -14.16
CA THR A 297 5.89 25.69 -13.58
C THR A 297 6.12 26.77 -14.65
N VAL A 298 5.36 27.86 -14.60
CA VAL A 298 5.56 28.98 -15.53
C VAL A 298 6.99 29.51 -15.39
N GLY A 299 7.73 29.58 -16.50
CA GLY A 299 9.14 29.96 -16.51
C GLY A 299 10.12 28.81 -16.24
N ALA A 300 9.64 27.58 -16.01
CA ALA A 300 10.49 26.40 -16.02
C ALA A 300 11.13 26.22 -17.39
N SER A 301 12.41 25.85 -17.42
CA SER A 301 13.10 25.60 -18.68
C SER A 301 12.39 24.48 -19.44
N PRO A 302 12.09 24.64 -20.74
CA PRO A 302 11.58 23.53 -21.56
C PRO A 302 12.60 22.39 -21.69
N THR A 303 13.86 22.64 -21.33
CA THR A 303 14.93 21.63 -21.25
C THR A 303 15.14 21.04 -19.87
N ALA A 304 14.28 21.37 -18.88
CA ALA A 304 14.39 20.80 -17.54
C ALA A 304 14.28 19.27 -17.63
N THR A 305 15.39 18.59 -17.31
CA THR A 305 15.47 17.13 -17.39
C THR A 305 14.42 16.53 -16.46
N PRO A 306 13.51 15.68 -16.98
CA PRO A 306 12.58 14.96 -16.12
C PRO A 306 13.36 14.04 -15.19
N PHE A 307 12.85 13.84 -13.98
CA PHE A 307 13.43 12.85 -13.07
C PHE A 307 12.57 11.58 -13.06
N ALA A 308 13.23 10.44 -12.81
CA ALA A 308 12.55 9.16 -12.69
C ALA A 308 11.81 9.08 -11.35
N VAL A 309 10.52 8.74 -11.40
CA VAL A 309 9.73 8.37 -10.23
C VAL A 309 9.88 6.87 -9.97
N GLY A 310 9.71 6.06 -11.01
CA GLY A 310 9.75 4.61 -10.86
C GLY A 310 9.40 3.88 -12.14
N SER A 311 9.25 2.57 -12.04
CA SER A 311 8.81 1.72 -13.15
C SER A 311 7.28 1.69 -13.24
N GLY A 312 6.79 1.42 -14.45
CA GLY A 312 5.40 1.12 -14.71
C GLY A 312 4.55 2.28 -15.22
N LYS A 313 3.28 2.29 -14.80
CA LYS A 313 2.23 3.18 -15.33
C LYS A 313 1.46 3.83 -14.19
N ALA A 314 1.49 5.15 -14.12
CA ALA A 314 0.75 5.92 -13.12
C ALA A 314 -0.77 5.82 -13.38
N LEU A 315 -1.53 5.66 -12.30
CA LEU A 315 -2.99 5.57 -12.32
C LEU A 315 -3.65 6.77 -11.63
N ALA A 316 -3.07 7.21 -10.51
CA ALA A 316 -3.55 8.33 -9.72
C ALA A 316 -2.40 8.95 -8.93
N ALA A 317 -2.55 10.21 -8.54
CA ALA A 317 -1.64 10.85 -7.61
C ALA A 317 -2.43 11.76 -6.66
N THR A 318 -1.90 11.94 -5.46
CA THR A 318 -2.33 13.03 -4.58
C THR A 318 -1.96 14.38 -5.18
N LYS A 319 -2.61 15.45 -4.71
CA LYS A 319 -2.48 16.82 -5.25
C LYS A 319 -1.03 17.28 -5.33
N GLY A 320 -0.22 17.00 -4.31
CA GLY A 320 1.20 17.32 -4.25
C GLY A 320 2.13 16.31 -4.93
N GLY A 321 1.61 15.20 -5.45
CA GLY A 321 2.40 14.16 -6.10
C GLY A 321 3.31 13.37 -5.16
N ARG A 322 3.13 13.49 -3.83
CA ARG A 322 3.90 12.71 -2.86
C ARG A 322 3.51 11.24 -2.88
N TYR A 323 2.24 10.91 -3.11
CA TYR A 323 1.78 9.53 -3.27
C TYR A 323 1.27 9.33 -4.70
N ILE A 324 1.96 8.49 -5.47
CA ILE A 324 1.61 8.17 -6.86
C ILE A 324 1.28 6.69 -6.93
N LEU A 325 -0.01 6.37 -7.13
CA LEU A 325 -0.46 5.02 -7.42
C LEU A 325 -0.03 4.64 -8.84
N ALA A 326 0.57 3.47 -8.98
CA ALA A 326 0.98 2.91 -10.25
C ALA A 326 0.73 1.40 -10.32
N LEU A 327 0.64 0.89 -11.55
CA LEU A 327 1.00 -0.50 -11.82
C LEU A 327 2.50 -0.56 -12.05
N ALA A 328 3.19 -1.51 -11.45
CA ALA A 328 4.62 -1.74 -11.68
C ALA A 328 4.88 -3.23 -11.97
N PRO A 329 5.94 -3.56 -12.74
CA PRO A 329 6.39 -4.94 -12.89
C PRO A 329 6.74 -5.55 -11.53
N ARG A 330 6.33 -6.79 -11.28
CA ARG A 330 6.74 -7.51 -10.07
C ARG A 330 8.21 -7.88 -10.16
N ALA A 331 8.98 -7.52 -9.13
CA ALA A 331 10.41 -7.82 -9.08
C ALA A 331 10.72 -9.33 -9.15
N ASN A 332 9.85 -10.16 -8.56
CA ASN A 332 9.99 -11.62 -8.48
C ASN A 332 8.72 -12.29 -9.02
N ALA A 333 8.36 -12.04 -10.28
CA ALA A 333 7.21 -12.73 -10.88
C ALA A 333 7.51 -14.24 -11.00
N VAL A 334 6.68 -15.07 -10.37
CA VAL A 334 6.72 -16.52 -10.53
C VAL A 334 5.97 -16.89 -11.81
N ALA A 335 6.36 -18.00 -12.45
CA ALA A 335 5.61 -18.55 -13.58
C ALA A 335 4.15 -18.80 -13.15
N HIS A 336 3.19 -18.38 -13.99
CA HIS A 336 1.76 -18.46 -13.68
C HIS A 336 1.30 -17.57 -12.51
N GLU A 337 1.92 -16.40 -12.34
CA GLU A 337 1.36 -15.32 -11.54
C GLU A 337 1.19 -14.04 -12.38
N VAL A 338 0.35 -13.13 -11.91
CA VAL A 338 0.20 -11.80 -12.52
C VAL A 338 1.57 -11.10 -12.50
N PRO A 339 2.13 -10.66 -13.67
CA PRO A 339 3.49 -10.11 -13.75
C PRO A 339 3.58 -8.65 -13.30
N VAL A 340 2.46 -8.02 -12.94
CA VAL A 340 2.36 -6.65 -12.46
C VAL A 340 1.68 -6.59 -11.11
N GLU A 341 1.98 -5.55 -10.34
CA GLU A 341 1.38 -5.29 -9.03
C GLU A 341 1.04 -3.82 -8.86
N ALA A 342 0.05 -3.53 -8.02
CA ALA A 342 -0.23 -2.17 -7.60
C ALA A 342 0.80 -1.71 -6.56
N VAL A 343 1.44 -0.59 -6.84
CA VAL A 343 2.41 0.06 -5.94
C VAL A 343 2.03 1.52 -5.75
N VAL A 344 2.43 2.09 -4.61
CA VAL A 344 2.44 3.52 -4.39
C VAL A 344 3.87 3.98 -4.27
N TYR A 345 4.29 4.86 -5.18
CA TYR A 345 5.54 5.59 -5.07
C TYR A 345 5.37 6.73 -4.06
N VAL A 346 6.28 6.80 -3.08
CA VAL A 346 6.34 7.86 -2.09
C VAL A 346 7.49 8.78 -2.45
N VAL A 347 7.16 9.99 -2.89
CA VAL A 347 8.11 11.02 -3.34
C VAL A 347 8.39 11.99 -2.21
N GLY A 348 9.66 12.08 -1.79
CA GLY A 348 10.17 13.09 -0.88
C GLY A 348 10.71 14.28 -1.66
N TRP A 349 9.89 15.33 -1.77
CA TRP A 349 10.27 16.64 -2.32
C TRP A 349 11.26 17.39 -1.44
#